data_AF-A0A923WRR9-F1
#
_entry.id   AF-A0A923WRR9-F1
#
_cell.length_a   1.000
_cell.length_b   1.000
_cell.length_c   1.000
_cell.angle_alpha   90.00
_cell.angle_beta   90.00
_cell.angle_gamma   90.00
#
_symmetry.space_group_name_H-M   'P 1'
#
loop_
_entity.id
_entity.type
_entity.pdbx_description
1 polymer ?
#
loop_
_entity_poly.entity_id
_entity_poly.type
_entity_poly.pdbx_seq_one_letter_code
_entity_poly.pdbx_strand_id
1 'polypeptide(L)'
;MKLSLLSATLLFAGSVNAGGWTSGGGELIRDGHNPWFLNNTKVVNYCIQIDEIKFGQNLAFVRSRVEKSIDFWKRQLTELDYLSPVKDFSFQQGTQEFREVPCSDQVDLTFQFASLAPSQKERLGDISKMAAVTIRTDYDLVNLKGKGFIYFQANADLPFNPWSRSEGSRLFPILIHELGHVFGLQHMKAIRFMKEDFAESIIDIKEDGIDAWLANLDTKDYYQKIHLFSFAPSEFKPKGSCVAIQNTQIKSGPGMPKPLDSNFKKFFGSDPNDECFSMAYKNEELHVFSGSKTFDLIGKAALTKNANTIIDRVARSMTAIDFWMPKEQKVFTTSWVGRMGVARFVPSQIFKGTYKTNNGSISRPLSVEIDNSGYDLQVAGAMDDVVYVNIMSGF
;
A
#
# COMPACT_ATOMS: atom_id res chain seq x y z
N MET A 1 12.01 73.37 22.81
CA MET A 1 12.57 72.01 22.65
C MET A 1 11.45 71.00 22.86
N LYS A 2 10.96 70.36 21.80
CA LYS A 2 9.97 69.27 21.90
C LYS A 2 10.72 67.94 21.79
N LEU A 3 10.72 67.17 22.86
CA LEU A 3 11.33 65.84 22.94
C LEU A 3 10.24 64.82 22.58
N SER A 4 10.30 64.23 21.39
CA SER A 4 9.43 63.11 21.00
C SER A 4 10.08 61.80 21.44
N LEU A 5 9.44 61.11 22.38
CA LEU A 5 9.75 59.73 22.76
C LEU A 5 9.27 58.79 21.64
N LEU A 6 10.19 58.16 20.91
CA LEU A 6 9.88 57.00 20.06
C LEU A 6 9.90 55.75 20.95
N SER A 7 8.72 55.22 21.28
CA SER A 7 8.59 53.86 21.81
C SER A 7 8.80 52.87 20.67
N ALA A 8 9.96 52.23 20.64
CA ALA A 8 10.24 51.08 19.79
C ALA A 8 9.56 49.84 20.40
N THR A 9 8.38 49.52 19.91
CA THR A 9 7.70 48.26 20.23
C THR A 9 8.42 47.13 19.50
N LEU A 10 9.30 46.40 20.18
CA LEU A 10 9.82 45.12 19.71
C LEU A 10 8.65 44.12 19.67
N LEU A 11 8.08 43.92 18.47
CA LEU A 11 7.23 42.78 18.18
C LEU A 11 8.13 41.54 18.10
N PHE A 12 8.24 40.81 19.20
CA PHE A 12 8.70 39.42 19.16
C PHE A 12 7.63 38.60 18.44
N ALA A 13 7.83 38.38 17.14
CA ALA A 13 7.13 37.35 16.40
C ALA A 13 7.56 36.00 17.01
N GLY A 14 6.77 35.48 17.95
CA GLY A 14 6.93 34.11 18.43
C GLY A 14 6.68 33.17 17.26
N SER A 15 7.74 32.49 16.81
CA SER A 15 7.63 31.37 15.89
C SER A 15 6.77 30.31 16.57
N VAL A 16 5.51 30.18 16.16
CA VAL A 16 4.67 29.04 16.53
C VAL A 16 5.25 27.83 15.78
N ASN A 17 6.25 27.17 16.37
CA ASN A 17 6.77 25.90 15.88
C ASN A 17 5.72 24.82 16.16
N ALA A 18 4.81 24.64 15.21
CA ALA A 18 3.77 23.62 15.24
C ALA A 18 4.25 22.23 14.75
N GLY A 19 5.56 21.99 14.66
CA GLY A 19 6.16 20.70 14.28
C GLY A 19 6.70 19.95 15.49
N GLY A 20 5.96 18.96 15.98
CA GLY A 20 6.45 17.97 16.94
C GLY A 20 7.19 16.83 16.24
N TRP A 21 8.07 16.13 16.96
CA TRP A 21 8.63 14.87 16.46
C TRP A 21 7.51 13.83 16.46
N THR A 22 7.26 13.21 15.31
CA THR A 22 6.28 12.11 15.22
C THR A 22 7.01 10.85 14.79
N SER A 23 6.94 9.80 15.62
CA SER A 23 7.35 8.43 15.27
C SER A 23 6.09 7.55 15.15
N GLY A 24 6.13 6.55 14.28
CA GLY A 24 4.97 5.75 13.88
C GLY A 24 4.38 4.79 14.93
N GLY A 25 4.45 5.10 16.23
CA GLY A 25 3.94 4.24 17.30
C GLY A 25 3.28 5.00 18.45
N GLY A 26 1.95 5.14 18.44
CA GLY A 26 1.14 5.34 19.65
C GLY A 26 0.73 6.76 20.09
N GLU A 27 1.04 7.82 19.34
CA GLU A 27 0.66 9.21 19.73
C GLU A 27 -0.62 9.72 19.05
N LEU A 28 -1.18 10.85 19.54
CA LEU A 28 -2.38 11.51 19.01
C LEU A 28 -2.15 11.97 17.56
N ILE A 29 -2.53 11.11 16.63
CA ILE A 29 -2.22 11.15 15.21
C ILE A 29 -2.81 12.41 14.55
N ARG A 30 -2.02 13.49 14.45
CA ARG A 30 -2.35 14.69 13.66
C ARG A 30 -1.83 14.53 12.24
N ASP A 31 -0.91 15.38 11.83
CA ASP A 31 -0.20 15.32 10.56
C ASP A 31 0.79 14.15 10.49
N GLY A 32 0.99 13.37 11.56
CA GLY A 32 1.98 12.27 11.65
C GLY A 32 1.94 11.28 10.49
N HIS A 33 0.80 11.18 9.80
CA HIS A 33 0.58 10.26 8.68
C HIS A 33 0.66 10.94 7.30
N ASN A 34 0.80 12.26 7.24
CA ASN A 34 0.93 12.96 5.98
C ASN A 34 2.26 12.60 5.30
N PRO A 35 2.25 12.37 3.98
CA PRO A 35 3.45 12.42 3.17
C PRO A 35 4.30 13.64 3.45
N TRP A 36 5.61 13.46 3.45
CA TRP A 36 6.53 14.55 3.67
C TRP A 36 6.58 15.49 2.47
N PHE A 37 6.35 14.97 1.26
CA PHE A 37 6.48 15.73 0.03
C PHE A 37 5.29 15.49 -0.88
N LEU A 38 4.60 16.57 -1.25
CA LEU A 38 3.51 16.59 -2.22
C LEU A 38 3.91 17.34 -3.49
N ASN A 39 3.00 17.42 -4.46
CA ASN A 39 3.23 17.93 -5.82
C ASN A 39 3.70 19.39 -5.88
N ASN A 40 3.49 20.16 -4.81
CA ASN A 40 3.94 21.53 -4.66
C ASN A 40 5.44 21.62 -4.27
N THR A 41 6.02 20.56 -3.72
CA THR A 41 7.47 20.43 -3.57
C THR A 41 8.06 19.97 -4.89
N LYS A 42 8.91 20.76 -5.54
CA LYS A 42 9.54 20.36 -6.82
C LYS A 42 10.86 19.64 -6.64
N VAL A 43 11.64 20.08 -5.66
CA VAL A 43 12.96 19.53 -5.32
C VAL A 43 12.96 19.16 -3.85
N VAL A 44 13.42 17.94 -3.55
CA VAL A 44 13.72 17.45 -2.20
C VAL A 44 15.24 17.37 -2.08
N ASN A 45 15.81 18.24 -1.25
CA ASN A 45 17.24 18.19 -0.97
C ASN A 45 17.50 17.13 0.09
N TYR A 46 18.30 16.13 -0.22
CA TYR A 46 18.69 15.11 0.74
C TYR A 46 20.21 15.04 0.91
N CYS A 47 20.66 14.46 2.02
CA CYS A 47 22.07 14.15 2.20
C CYS A 47 22.27 12.80 2.89
N ILE A 48 23.48 12.25 2.80
CA ILE A 48 23.86 10.97 3.42
C ILE A 48 24.97 11.21 4.45
N GLN A 49 24.72 10.78 5.68
CA GLN A 49 25.70 10.72 6.76
C GLN A 49 25.98 9.26 7.08
N ILE A 50 27.26 8.87 7.09
CA ILE A 50 27.67 7.49 7.33
C ILE A 50 28.94 7.43 8.16
N ASP A 51 28.94 6.54 9.15
CA ASP A 51 30.16 6.04 9.78
C ASP A 51 30.51 4.71 9.09
N GLU A 52 31.34 4.76 8.03
CA GLU A 52 31.63 3.60 7.18
C GLU A 52 32.19 2.41 7.96
N ILE A 53 32.93 2.69 9.04
CA ILE A 53 33.53 1.68 9.91
C ILE A 53 32.45 0.97 10.73
N LYS A 54 31.60 1.73 11.43
CA LYS A 54 30.53 1.12 12.26
C LYS A 54 29.41 0.51 11.43
N PHE A 55 29.13 1.07 10.26
CA PHE A 55 28.08 0.57 9.38
C PHE A 55 28.56 -0.62 8.52
N GLY A 56 29.86 -0.73 8.24
CA GLY A 56 30.43 -1.85 7.50
C GLY A 56 30.18 -1.80 5.99
N GLN A 57 29.81 -0.64 5.46
CA GLN A 57 29.65 -0.37 4.02
C GLN A 57 30.20 1.02 3.69
N ASN A 58 30.63 1.21 2.45
CA ASN A 58 31.12 2.51 1.98
C ASN A 58 29.98 3.42 1.46
N LEU A 59 30.25 4.72 1.41
CA LEU A 59 29.32 5.76 0.98
C LEU A 59 28.81 5.54 -0.44
N ALA A 60 29.65 5.06 -1.37
CA ALA A 60 29.24 4.84 -2.76
C ALA A 60 28.18 3.73 -2.85
N PHE A 61 28.35 2.64 -2.12
CA PHE A 61 27.38 1.56 -2.01
C PHE A 61 26.06 2.09 -1.44
N VAL A 62 26.11 2.78 -0.30
CA VAL A 62 24.92 3.31 0.37
C VAL A 62 24.18 4.32 -0.50
N ARG A 63 24.89 5.24 -1.15
CA ARG A 63 24.32 6.18 -2.13
C ARG A 63 23.55 5.45 -3.21
N SER A 64 24.14 4.41 -3.80
CA SER A 64 23.47 3.64 -4.85
C SER A 64 22.18 2.95 -4.36
N ARG A 65 22.12 2.55 -3.09
CA ARG A 65 20.90 1.97 -2.49
C ARG A 65 19.83 3.01 -2.24
N VAL A 66 20.22 4.18 -1.72
CA VAL A 66 19.31 5.31 -1.49
C VAL A 66 18.68 5.75 -2.80
N GLU A 67 19.47 6.01 -3.84
CA GLU A 67 19.00 6.39 -5.17
C GLU A 67 18.03 5.34 -5.73
N LYS A 68 18.41 4.06 -5.69
CA LYS A 68 17.58 2.96 -6.16
C LYS A 68 16.25 2.85 -5.42
N SER A 69 16.22 3.09 -4.10
CA SER A 69 14.98 3.03 -3.31
C SER A 69 14.08 4.25 -3.55
N ILE A 70 14.66 5.43 -3.80
CA ILE A 70 13.89 6.60 -4.26
C ILE A 70 13.25 6.30 -5.60
N ASP A 71 14.01 5.80 -6.58
CA ASP A 71 13.50 5.45 -7.91
C ASP A 71 12.41 4.37 -7.85
N PHE A 72 12.57 3.38 -6.96
CA PHE A 72 11.53 2.38 -6.71
C PHE A 72 10.20 3.04 -6.37
N TRP A 73 10.17 3.91 -5.36
CA TRP A 73 8.94 4.57 -4.92
C TRP A 73 8.38 5.55 -5.95
N LYS A 74 9.23 6.33 -6.62
CA LYS A 74 8.78 7.22 -7.70
C LYS A 74 8.06 6.44 -8.80
N ARG A 75 8.58 5.27 -9.18
CA ARG A 75 7.91 4.36 -10.12
C ARG A 75 6.58 3.84 -9.56
N GLN A 76 6.58 3.30 -8.33
CA GLN A 76 5.36 2.77 -7.72
C GLN A 76 4.25 3.82 -7.66
N LEU A 77 4.57 5.05 -7.27
CA LEU A 77 3.60 6.13 -7.14
C LEU A 77 3.14 6.69 -8.49
N THR A 78 3.99 6.66 -9.52
CA THR A 78 3.58 7.02 -10.89
C THR A 78 2.58 6.03 -11.46
N GLU A 79 2.71 4.74 -11.12
CA GLU A 79 1.74 3.70 -11.51
C GLU A 79 0.35 3.93 -10.86
N LEU A 80 0.27 4.61 -9.71
CA LEU A 80 -1.00 4.98 -9.07
C LEU A 80 -1.76 6.08 -9.81
N ASP A 81 -1.09 7.00 -10.50
CA ASP A 81 -1.76 8.11 -11.21
C ASP A 81 -2.68 7.58 -12.33
N TYR A 82 -2.34 6.43 -12.92
CA TYR A 82 -3.20 5.72 -13.87
C TYR A 82 -4.52 5.23 -13.25
N LEU A 83 -4.56 5.03 -11.93
CA LEU A 83 -5.73 4.52 -11.23
C LEU A 83 -6.68 5.61 -10.77
N SER A 84 -6.33 6.91 -10.87
CA SER A 84 -7.21 8.00 -10.44
C SER A 84 -8.47 8.07 -11.33
N PRO A 85 -9.65 7.73 -10.80
CA PRO A 85 -10.87 7.66 -11.59
C PRO A 85 -11.59 9.00 -11.69
N VAL A 86 -11.11 10.04 -10.99
CA VAL A 86 -11.73 11.35 -10.90
C VAL A 86 -11.06 12.26 -11.92
N LYS A 87 -11.85 12.74 -12.89
CA LYS A 87 -11.40 13.47 -14.10
C LYS A 87 -10.58 14.74 -13.82
N ASP A 88 -10.47 15.18 -12.58
CA ASP A 88 -9.73 16.38 -12.16
C ASP A 88 -8.86 16.15 -10.90
N PHE A 89 -8.69 14.90 -10.44
CA PHE A 89 -7.81 14.54 -9.33
C PHE A 89 -6.56 13.86 -9.89
N SER A 90 -5.41 14.53 -9.84
CA SER A 90 -4.12 13.88 -10.11
C SER A 90 -3.41 13.63 -8.78
N PHE A 91 -3.14 12.37 -8.48
CA PHE A 91 -2.39 12.00 -7.28
C PHE A 91 -0.90 12.11 -7.59
N GLN A 92 -0.38 13.33 -7.58
CA GLN A 92 0.99 13.61 -7.99
C GLN A 92 1.99 13.47 -6.83
N GLN A 93 2.13 12.27 -6.29
CA GLN A 93 3.18 11.95 -5.32
C GLN A 93 4.37 11.27 -6.01
N GLY A 94 5.59 11.44 -5.49
CA GLY A 94 6.79 10.86 -6.10
C GLY A 94 7.22 11.54 -7.40
N THR A 95 6.66 12.70 -7.72
CA THR A 95 7.03 13.49 -8.91
C THR A 95 8.24 14.40 -8.69
N GLN A 96 8.72 14.48 -7.45
CA GLN A 96 9.78 15.40 -7.06
C GLN A 96 11.16 14.96 -7.58
N GLU A 97 12.02 15.94 -7.85
CA GLU A 97 13.45 15.72 -8.05
C GLU A 97 14.10 15.54 -6.67
N PHE A 98 14.72 14.39 -6.41
CA PHE A 98 15.53 14.17 -5.22
C PHE A 98 16.97 14.51 -5.57
N ARG A 99 17.54 15.50 -4.87
CA ARG A 99 18.89 16.01 -5.15
C ARG A 99 19.78 15.80 -3.93
N GLU A 100 20.85 15.03 -4.09
CA GLU A 100 21.88 14.92 -3.07
C GLU A 100 22.63 16.25 -2.96
N VAL A 101 22.75 16.78 -1.74
CA VAL A 101 23.49 18.00 -1.41
C VAL A 101 24.37 17.76 -0.17
N PRO A 102 25.38 18.59 0.09
CA PRO A 102 26.12 18.53 1.36
C PRO A 102 25.20 18.66 2.58
N CYS A 103 25.47 17.87 3.62
CA CYS A 103 24.66 17.90 4.83
C CYS A 103 24.74 19.27 5.52
N SER A 104 23.58 19.82 5.86
CA SER A 104 23.39 21.08 6.58
C SER A 104 22.00 21.10 7.22
N ASP A 105 21.71 22.09 8.05
CA ASP A 105 20.38 22.25 8.66
C ASP A 105 19.27 22.63 7.65
N GLN A 106 19.63 22.85 6.39
CA GLN A 106 18.71 23.23 5.31
C GLN A 106 18.25 22.03 4.46
N VAL A 107 18.74 20.82 4.71
CA VAL A 107 18.28 19.62 3.99
C VAL A 107 16.88 19.23 4.43
N ASP A 108 16.12 18.63 3.52
CA ASP A 108 14.77 18.15 3.78
C ASP A 108 14.79 16.74 4.39
N LEU A 109 15.69 15.88 3.90
CA LEU A 109 15.80 14.48 4.34
C LEU A 109 17.27 14.10 4.56
N THR A 110 17.58 13.58 5.74
CA THR A 110 18.92 13.03 6.03
C THR A 110 18.86 11.51 6.13
N PHE A 111 19.71 10.79 5.40
CA PHE A 111 19.92 9.37 5.61
C PHE A 111 21.13 9.18 6.53
N GLN A 112 20.92 8.56 7.69
CA GLN A 112 21.91 8.42 8.77
C GLN A 112 22.25 6.95 8.98
N PHE A 113 23.45 6.53 8.57
CA PHE A 113 23.92 5.15 8.66
C PHE A 113 24.97 5.03 9.76
N ALA A 114 24.60 4.44 10.90
CA ALA A 114 25.41 4.40 12.11
C ALA A 114 25.89 5.78 12.62
N SER A 115 25.23 6.86 12.20
CA SER A 115 25.62 8.24 12.46
C SER A 115 24.45 9.02 13.07
N LEU A 116 24.23 8.84 14.38
CA LEU A 116 23.17 9.50 15.12
C LEU A 116 23.75 10.56 16.05
N ALA A 117 23.27 11.80 15.98
CA ALA A 117 23.71 12.85 16.88
C ALA A 117 23.27 12.55 18.33
N PRO A 118 24.04 12.97 19.36
CA PRO A 118 23.69 12.72 20.75
C PRO A 118 22.28 13.21 21.13
N SER A 119 21.87 14.37 20.64
CA SER A 119 20.53 14.93 20.88
C SER A 119 19.41 14.14 20.22
N GLN A 120 19.67 13.51 19.06
CA GLN A 120 18.71 12.60 18.44
C GLN A 120 18.59 11.31 19.25
N LYS A 121 19.72 10.75 19.70
CA LYS A 121 19.75 9.55 20.55
C LYS A 121 19.00 9.74 21.86
N GLU A 122 19.20 10.87 22.54
CA GLU A 122 18.47 11.21 23.77
C GLU A 122 16.95 11.22 23.56
N ARG A 123 16.49 11.80 22.44
CA ARG A 123 15.07 11.90 22.10
C ARG A 123 14.45 10.56 21.71
N LEU A 124 15.17 9.73 20.97
CA LEU A 124 14.67 8.42 20.52
C LEU A 124 14.66 7.38 21.64
N GLY A 125 15.45 7.58 22.69
CA GLY A 125 15.56 6.65 23.80
C GLY A 125 16.28 5.36 23.40
N ASP A 126 15.75 4.22 23.85
CA ASP A 126 16.34 2.90 23.55
C ASP A 126 15.91 2.41 22.16
N ILE A 127 16.81 2.59 21.18
CA ILE A 127 16.66 2.12 19.80
C ILE A 127 17.36 0.77 19.56
N SER A 128 17.83 0.08 20.60
CA SER A 128 18.61 -1.16 20.46
C SER A 128 17.87 -2.32 19.77
N LYS A 129 16.54 -2.21 19.66
CA LYS A 129 15.66 -3.22 19.07
C LYS A 129 15.23 -2.90 17.64
N MET A 130 15.67 -1.77 17.08
CA MET A 130 15.21 -1.27 15.78
C MET A 130 16.34 -1.34 14.76
N ALA A 131 16.12 -2.03 13.63
CA ALA A 131 17.11 -2.06 12.56
C ALA A 131 17.28 -0.69 11.89
N ALA A 132 16.15 0.00 11.71
CA ALA A 132 16.04 1.31 11.12
C ALA A 132 14.82 2.06 11.70
N VAL A 133 14.78 3.38 11.52
CA VAL A 133 13.62 4.20 11.88
C VAL A 133 13.55 5.46 11.04
N THR A 134 12.34 5.82 10.60
CA THR A 134 12.05 7.08 9.93
C THR A 134 11.40 8.07 10.90
N ILE A 135 12.01 9.24 11.05
CA ILE A 135 11.58 10.27 11.99
C ILE A 135 11.37 11.59 11.28
N ARG A 136 10.13 12.09 11.34
CA ARG A 136 9.82 13.45 10.91
C ARG A 136 10.03 14.41 12.07
N THR A 137 10.93 15.36 11.90
CA THR A 137 11.32 16.34 12.92
C THR A 137 10.55 17.63 12.85
N ASP A 138 10.05 17.99 11.66
CA ASP A 138 9.28 19.21 11.40
C ASP A 138 8.34 19.02 10.21
N TYR A 139 7.25 19.79 10.16
CA TYR A 139 6.29 19.75 9.06
C TYR A 139 5.69 21.15 8.83
N ASP A 140 6.01 21.74 7.68
CA ASP A 140 5.45 23.02 7.25
C ASP A 140 4.00 22.81 6.81
N LEU A 141 3.04 23.22 7.63
CA LEU A 141 1.61 23.08 7.37
C LEU A 141 1.08 23.95 6.23
N VAL A 142 1.80 24.99 5.84
CA VAL A 142 1.40 25.87 4.74
C VAL A 142 1.82 25.25 3.42
N ASN A 143 3.07 24.76 3.36
CA ASN A 143 3.66 24.17 2.15
C ASN A 143 3.64 22.63 2.15
N LEU A 144 3.04 21.98 3.14
CA LEU A 144 2.94 20.53 3.27
C LEU A 144 4.27 19.81 3.04
N LYS A 145 5.30 20.35 3.66
CA LYS A 145 6.68 19.91 3.46
C LYS A 145 7.26 19.43 4.78
N GLY A 146 7.64 18.15 4.82
CA GLY A 146 8.30 17.54 5.95
C GLY A 146 9.80 17.74 5.94
N LYS A 147 10.38 17.74 7.13
CA LYS A 147 11.82 17.55 7.35
C LYS A 147 12.06 16.41 8.33
N GLY A 148 13.18 15.72 8.17
CA GLY A 148 13.58 14.70 9.12
C GLY A 148 14.71 13.82 8.64
N PHE A 149 14.78 12.63 9.21
CA PHE A 149 15.84 11.68 8.94
C PHE A 149 15.36 10.23 8.94
N ILE A 150 16.09 9.39 8.23
CA ILE A 150 16.00 7.93 8.32
C ILE A 150 17.31 7.46 8.95
N TYR A 151 17.21 6.78 10.09
CA TYR A 151 18.35 6.22 10.79
C TYR A 151 18.44 4.71 10.57
N PHE A 152 19.64 4.22 10.35
CA PHE A 152 19.99 2.80 10.33
C PHE A 152 21.01 2.51 11.43
N GLN A 153 20.73 1.48 12.22
CA GLN A 153 21.57 1.10 13.35
C GLN A 153 22.95 0.61 12.89
N ALA A 154 23.96 0.77 13.75
CA ALA A 154 25.30 0.26 13.47
C ALA A 154 25.31 -1.26 13.30
N ASN A 155 26.19 -1.74 12.44
CA ASN A 155 26.22 -3.15 12.03
C ASN A 155 26.51 -4.08 13.21
N ALA A 156 27.44 -3.67 14.08
CA ALA A 156 27.86 -4.43 15.26
C ALA A 156 26.80 -4.50 16.37
N ASP A 157 25.80 -3.61 16.33
CA ASP A 157 24.72 -3.59 17.32
C ASP A 157 23.55 -4.48 16.90
N LEU A 158 23.61 -5.09 15.70
CA LEU A 158 22.56 -5.92 15.14
C LEU A 158 22.99 -7.40 15.05
N PRO A 159 22.06 -8.35 15.16
CA PRO A 159 22.34 -9.76 14.95
C PRO A 159 22.97 -10.00 13.58
N PHE A 160 24.07 -10.78 13.58
CA PHE A 160 24.74 -11.24 12.38
C PHE A 160 25.32 -10.15 11.46
N ASN A 161 25.50 -8.90 11.88
CA ASN A 161 26.13 -7.87 11.03
C ASN A 161 25.45 -7.74 9.65
N PRO A 162 24.14 -7.44 9.59
CA PRO A 162 23.30 -7.60 8.41
C PRO A 162 23.69 -6.67 7.24
N TRP A 163 24.43 -5.59 7.51
CA TRP A 163 24.81 -4.60 6.50
C TRP A 163 26.04 -5.03 5.71
N SER A 164 26.98 -5.73 6.35
CA SER A 164 28.19 -6.23 5.69
C SER A 164 28.00 -7.62 5.05
N ARG A 165 27.04 -8.41 5.55
CA ARG A 165 26.78 -9.75 5.02
C ARG A 165 26.06 -9.71 3.68
N SER A 166 26.32 -10.73 2.87
CA SER A 166 25.66 -10.95 1.57
C SER A 166 25.61 -9.67 0.74
N GLU A 167 26.75 -8.98 0.72
CA GLU A 167 26.98 -7.72 -0.01
C GLU A 167 25.96 -6.61 0.32
N GLY A 168 25.44 -6.60 1.56
CA GLY A 168 24.48 -5.61 2.02
C GLY A 168 23.12 -5.68 1.35
N SER A 169 22.75 -6.84 0.80
CA SER A 169 21.47 -7.09 0.11
C SER A 169 20.22 -6.75 0.95
N ARG A 170 20.33 -6.73 2.28
CA ARG A 170 19.24 -6.37 3.20
C ARG A 170 18.96 -4.87 3.26
N LEU A 171 19.92 -4.03 2.87
CA LEU A 171 19.79 -2.58 3.00
C LEU A 171 18.69 -2.03 2.08
N PHE A 172 18.64 -2.51 0.84
CA PHE A 172 17.68 -2.05 -0.16
C PHE A 172 16.19 -2.26 0.25
N PRO A 173 15.74 -3.47 0.65
CA PRO A 173 14.35 -3.66 1.07
C PRO A 173 13.98 -2.87 2.33
N ILE A 174 14.90 -2.68 3.27
CA ILE A 174 14.62 -1.87 4.47
C ILE A 174 14.57 -0.39 4.12
N LEU A 175 15.43 0.11 3.23
CA LEU A 175 15.29 1.46 2.67
C LEU A 175 13.95 1.67 1.96
N ILE A 176 13.43 0.65 1.25
CA ILE A 176 12.08 0.72 0.67
C ILE A 176 11.04 0.90 1.78
N HIS A 177 11.10 0.12 2.86
CA HIS A 177 10.19 0.26 3.99
C HIS A 177 10.21 1.68 4.57
N GLU A 178 11.40 2.17 4.95
CA GLU A 178 11.58 3.47 5.58
C GLU A 178 11.14 4.62 4.66
N LEU A 179 11.50 4.58 3.39
CA LEU A 179 11.03 5.58 2.43
C LEU A 179 9.52 5.53 2.20
N GLY A 180 8.88 4.38 2.39
CA GLY A 180 7.42 4.27 2.38
C GLY A 180 6.79 5.23 3.38
N HIS A 181 7.36 5.36 4.58
CA HIS A 181 6.92 6.33 5.58
C HIS A 181 7.13 7.79 5.17
N VAL A 182 8.23 8.09 4.48
CA VAL A 182 8.45 9.44 3.89
C VAL A 182 7.36 9.76 2.85
N PHE A 183 6.93 8.75 2.10
CA PHE A 183 5.79 8.83 1.19
C PHE A 183 4.42 8.64 1.89
N GLY A 184 4.34 8.70 3.22
CA GLY A 184 3.08 8.70 3.96
C GLY A 184 2.37 7.34 4.01
N LEU A 185 3.05 6.26 3.66
CA LEU A 185 2.54 4.91 3.88
C LEU A 185 2.75 4.52 5.34
N GLN A 186 1.69 4.07 5.98
CA GLN A 186 1.75 3.46 7.31
C GLN A 186 2.11 1.98 7.21
N HIS A 187 2.27 1.33 8.36
CA HIS A 187 2.35 -0.11 8.38
C HIS A 187 1.07 -0.74 7.81
N MET A 188 1.24 -1.65 6.85
CA MET A 188 0.16 -2.30 6.13
C MET A 188 0.43 -3.79 5.99
N LYS A 189 -0.41 -4.64 6.58
CA LYS A 189 -0.28 -6.10 6.48
C LYS A 189 -0.32 -6.62 5.03
N ALA A 190 -1.03 -5.92 4.15
CA ALA A 190 -1.21 -6.30 2.75
C ALA A 190 0.03 -6.02 1.88
N ILE A 191 0.87 -5.04 2.25
CA ILE A 191 2.08 -4.70 1.50
C ILE A 191 3.26 -5.28 2.26
N ARG A 192 3.89 -6.34 1.71
CA ARG A 192 4.99 -7.07 2.40
C ARG A 192 6.07 -6.12 2.94
N PHE A 193 6.50 -5.13 2.15
CA PHE A 193 7.53 -4.17 2.54
C PHE A 193 7.10 -3.24 3.66
N MET A 194 5.81 -2.99 3.86
CA MET A 194 5.29 -2.07 4.88
C MET A 194 4.75 -2.81 6.09
N LYS A 195 5.12 -4.08 6.33
CA LYS A 195 4.75 -4.74 7.59
C LYS A 195 5.51 -4.11 8.76
N GLU A 196 4.86 -4.04 9.92
CA GLU A 196 5.43 -3.43 11.14
C GLU A 196 6.72 -4.12 11.62
N ASP A 197 6.84 -5.43 11.42
CA ASP A 197 7.99 -6.24 11.78
C ASP A 197 8.96 -6.47 10.60
N PHE A 198 8.80 -5.72 9.50
CA PHE A 198 9.52 -6.03 8.27
C PHE A 198 11.03 -5.87 8.44
N ALA A 199 11.51 -4.73 8.96
CA ALA A 199 12.94 -4.47 9.06
C ALA A 199 13.63 -5.50 9.98
N GLU A 200 13.03 -5.76 11.14
CA GLU A 200 13.48 -6.74 12.13
C GLU A 200 13.46 -8.17 11.56
N SER A 201 12.38 -8.56 10.89
CA SER A 201 12.28 -9.90 10.28
C SER A 201 13.33 -10.11 9.19
N ILE A 202 13.74 -9.07 8.45
CA ILE A 202 14.79 -9.17 7.43
C ILE A 202 16.19 -9.30 8.05
N ILE A 203 16.48 -8.61 9.15
CA ILE A 203 17.80 -8.70 9.79
C ILE A 203 17.98 -10.01 10.58
N ASP A 204 16.91 -10.59 11.11
CA ASP A 204 16.94 -11.82 11.91
C ASP A 204 17.07 -13.12 11.08
N ILE A 205 16.85 -13.04 9.76
CA ILE A 205 17.06 -14.18 8.86
C ILE A 205 18.53 -14.61 8.91
N LYS A 206 18.79 -15.89 9.18
CA LYS A 206 20.14 -16.46 9.12
C LYS A 206 20.63 -16.54 7.67
N GLU A 207 21.95 -16.52 7.47
CA GLU A 207 22.58 -16.42 6.16
C GLU A 207 22.28 -17.61 5.22
N ASP A 208 22.16 -18.82 5.79
CA ASP A 208 21.69 -20.03 5.12
C ASP A 208 20.21 -20.00 4.74
N GLY A 209 19.46 -19.05 5.30
CA GLY A 209 18.06 -18.79 5.04
C GLY A 209 17.81 -17.48 4.31
N ILE A 210 18.82 -16.83 3.70
CA ILE A 210 18.55 -15.70 2.80
C ILE A 210 17.66 -16.23 1.69
N ASP A 211 16.36 -15.92 1.82
CA ASP A 211 15.37 -16.25 0.82
C ASP A 211 15.95 -15.85 -0.52
N ALA A 212 15.95 -16.76 -1.50
CA ALA A 212 16.36 -16.45 -2.87
C ALA A 212 15.67 -15.16 -3.38
N TRP A 213 14.50 -14.85 -2.83
CA TRP A 213 13.81 -13.58 -2.98
C TRP A 213 14.64 -12.33 -2.62
N LEU A 214 15.34 -12.28 -1.47
CA LEU A 214 16.16 -11.13 -1.06
C LEU A 214 17.37 -10.93 -1.97
N ALA A 215 18.07 -12.02 -2.29
CA ALA A 215 19.20 -11.99 -3.21
C ALA A 215 18.75 -11.52 -4.61
N ASN A 216 17.60 -12.02 -5.07
CA ASN A 216 17.03 -11.61 -6.35
C ASN A 216 16.52 -10.17 -6.33
N LEU A 217 15.97 -9.68 -5.20
CA LEU A 217 15.42 -8.32 -5.08
C LEU A 217 16.44 -7.27 -5.48
N ASP A 218 17.69 -7.54 -5.20
CA ASP A 218 18.74 -6.60 -5.44
C ASP A 218 19.28 -6.61 -6.89
N THR A 219 18.92 -7.63 -7.67
CA THR A 219 19.23 -7.67 -9.10
C THR A 219 18.41 -6.64 -9.86
N LYS A 220 19.01 -6.01 -10.89
CA LYS A 220 18.38 -4.91 -11.65
C LYS A 220 17.01 -5.28 -12.22
N ASP A 221 16.85 -6.54 -12.63
CA ASP A 221 15.66 -6.99 -13.35
C ASP A 221 14.51 -7.41 -12.43
N TYR A 222 14.77 -7.76 -11.17
CA TYR A 222 13.72 -8.29 -10.31
C TYR A 222 12.89 -7.18 -9.68
N TYR A 223 13.50 -6.18 -9.06
CA TYR A 223 12.73 -5.14 -8.37
C TYR A 223 11.90 -4.28 -9.34
N GLN A 224 12.33 -4.16 -10.60
CA GLN A 224 11.57 -3.46 -11.65
C GLN A 224 10.27 -4.18 -12.00
N LYS A 225 10.19 -5.51 -11.80
CA LYS A 225 8.99 -6.32 -11.99
C LYS A 225 8.04 -6.28 -10.79
N ILE A 226 8.48 -5.71 -9.67
CA ILE A 226 7.62 -5.52 -8.50
C ILE A 226 6.68 -4.36 -8.81
N HIS A 227 5.39 -4.66 -8.73
CA HIS A 227 4.35 -3.66 -8.83
C HIS A 227 3.43 -3.80 -7.62
N LEU A 228 3.67 -2.99 -6.59
CA LEU A 228 2.88 -2.95 -5.37
C LEU A 228 1.44 -2.50 -5.63
N PHE A 229 1.25 -1.70 -6.68
CA PHE A 229 -0.04 -1.07 -6.98
C PHE A 229 -0.58 -1.43 -8.37
N SER A 230 0.12 -2.23 -9.18
CA SER A 230 -0.42 -2.62 -10.48
C SER A 230 -1.36 -3.83 -10.36
N PHE A 231 -2.37 -3.83 -11.22
CA PHE A 231 -3.24 -4.97 -11.47
C PHE A 231 -2.52 -5.88 -12.48
N ALA A 232 -2.37 -7.17 -12.19
CA ALA A 232 -1.89 -8.15 -13.16
C ALA A 232 -3.08 -9.00 -13.67
N PRO A 233 -3.73 -8.62 -14.80
CA PRO A 233 -4.91 -9.33 -15.29
C PRO A 233 -4.64 -10.77 -15.75
N SER A 234 -3.38 -11.17 -15.92
CA SER A 234 -3.00 -12.36 -16.68
C SER A 234 -2.77 -13.64 -15.85
N GLU A 235 -2.79 -13.59 -14.52
CA GLU A 235 -2.40 -14.74 -13.68
C GLU A 235 -3.45 -15.12 -12.60
N PHE A 236 -4.73 -15.16 -12.99
CA PHE A 236 -5.77 -15.70 -12.12
C PHE A 236 -5.70 -17.24 -12.07
N LYS A 237 -5.40 -17.80 -10.87
CA LYS A 237 -5.61 -19.23 -10.60
C LYS A 237 -7.05 -19.43 -10.08
N PRO A 238 -7.83 -20.37 -10.65
CA PRO A 238 -9.20 -20.65 -10.20
C PRO A 238 -9.22 -21.02 -8.72
N LYS A 239 -10.15 -20.44 -7.95
CA LYS A 239 -10.47 -20.89 -6.59
C LYS A 239 -11.78 -21.68 -6.66
N GLY A 240 -11.67 -23.02 -6.70
CA GLY A 240 -12.83 -23.89 -6.53
C GLY A 240 -13.28 -23.89 -5.08
N SER A 241 -14.58 -23.73 -4.83
CA SER A 241 -15.18 -23.96 -3.51
C SER A 241 -15.96 -25.27 -3.58
N CYS A 242 -15.40 -26.34 -3.04
CA CYS A 242 -16.13 -27.59 -2.83
C CYS A 242 -16.84 -27.54 -1.48
N VAL A 243 -18.17 -27.72 -1.46
CA VAL A 243 -18.88 -28.05 -0.23
C VAL A 243 -19.03 -29.56 -0.21
N ALA A 244 -18.06 -30.26 0.39
CA ALA A 244 -18.26 -31.68 0.67
C ALA A 244 -19.36 -31.80 1.74
N ILE A 245 -20.59 -32.10 1.32
CA ILE A 245 -21.63 -32.57 2.25
C ILE A 245 -21.25 -34.01 2.60
N GLN A 246 -20.32 -34.18 3.54
CA GLN A 246 -20.21 -35.48 4.20
C GLN A 246 -21.48 -35.66 5.05
N ASN A 247 -22.21 -36.75 4.79
CA ASN A 247 -23.41 -37.18 5.53
C ASN A 247 -23.14 -37.57 7.01
N THR A 248 -22.14 -36.98 7.64
CA THR A 248 -21.84 -37.15 9.06
C THR A 248 -22.27 -35.88 9.78
N GLN A 249 -23.10 -36.02 10.82
CA GLN A 249 -23.61 -34.92 11.63
C GLN A 249 -22.50 -33.95 12.05
N ILE A 250 -22.49 -32.74 11.47
CA ILE A 250 -21.55 -31.69 11.84
C ILE A 250 -22.22 -30.75 12.83
N LYS A 251 -21.62 -30.63 14.02
CA LYS A 251 -21.89 -29.53 14.97
C LYS A 251 -21.45 -28.22 14.31
N SER A 252 -22.38 -27.28 14.16
CA SER A 252 -22.13 -25.94 13.60
C SER A 252 -21.12 -25.15 14.44
N GLY A 253 -19.96 -24.87 13.84
CA GLY A 253 -19.00 -23.87 14.31
C GLY A 253 -18.96 -22.67 13.36
N PRO A 254 -18.60 -21.46 13.84
CA PRO A 254 -18.49 -20.27 13.00
C PRO A 254 -17.33 -20.45 12.00
N GLY A 255 -17.66 -20.53 10.70
CA GLY A 255 -16.68 -20.63 9.61
C GLY A 255 -16.82 -21.83 8.67
N MET A 256 -17.87 -22.66 8.79
CA MET A 256 -18.08 -23.76 7.84
C MET A 256 -18.85 -23.35 6.56
N PRO A 257 -18.53 -23.94 5.40
CA PRO A 257 -19.22 -23.67 4.13
C PRO A 257 -20.70 -24.04 4.20
N LYS A 258 -21.59 -23.16 3.72
CA LYS A 258 -23.02 -23.44 3.61
C LYS A 258 -23.28 -24.33 2.37
N PRO A 259 -24.32 -25.18 2.36
CA PRO A 259 -24.78 -25.84 1.13
C PRO A 259 -24.98 -24.80 0.02
N LEU A 260 -24.64 -25.15 -1.22
CA LEU A 260 -24.93 -24.32 -2.39
C LEU A 260 -26.40 -23.87 -2.36
N ASP A 261 -26.63 -22.57 -2.35
CA ASP A 261 -27.98 -22.03 -2.41
C ASP A 261 -28.68 -22.52 -3.68
N SER A 262 -29.90 -23.02 -3.53
CA SER A 262 -30.82 -23.32 -4.63
C SER A 262 -30.90 -22.18 -5.66
N ASN A 263 -30.78 -20.92 -5.23
CA ASN A 263 -30.75 -19.75 -6.09
C ASN A 263 -29.48 -19.67 -6.95
N PHE A 264 -28.32 -20.07 -6.42
CA PHE A 264 -27.08 -20.16 -7.20
C PHE A 264 -27.25 -21.16 -8.34
N LYS A 265 -27.70 -22.39 -8.00
CA LYS A 265 -27.91 -23.45 -8.98
C LYS A 265 -28.91 -23.02 -10.05
N LYS A 266 -30.02 -22.41 -9.61
CA LYS A 266 -31.03 -21.85 -10.50
C LYS A 266 -30.44 -20.74 -11.39
N PHE A 267 -29.62 -19.83 -10.86
CA PHE A 267 -29.02 -18.68 -11.58
C PHE A 267 -27.95 -19.07 -12.61
N PHE A 268 -27.16 -20.12 -12.37
CA PHE A 268 -26.16 -20.56 -13.34
C PHE A 268 -26.61 -21.75 -14.20
N GLY A 269 -27.74 -22.38 -13.86
CA GLY A 269 -28.26 -23.52 -14.59
C GLY A 269 -27.46 -24.80 -14.35
N SER A 270 -26.87 -24.95 -13.16
CA SER A 270 -26.15 -26.17 -12.81
C SER A 270 -27.10 -27.34 -12.54
N ASP A 271 -26.58 -28.57 -12.55
CA ASP A 271 -27.38 -29.73 -12.15
C ASP A 271 -27.79 -29.55 -10.67
N PRO A 272 -29.06 -29.78 -10.30
CA PRO A 272 -29.48 -29.79 -8.91
C PRO A 272 -28.65 -30.72 -8.02
N ASN A 273 -28.06 -31.78 -8.58
CA ASN A 273 -27.22 -32.76 -7.90
C ASN A 273 -25.74 -32.36 -7.83
N ASP A 274 -25.33 -31.27 -8.48
CA ASP A 274 -23.95 -30.79 -8.37
C ASP A 274 -23.65 -30.33 -6.94
N GLU A 275 -22.55 -30.84 -6.37
CA GLU A 275 -22.13 -30.54 -5.00
C GLU A 275 -21.11 -29.41 -4.94
N CYS A 276 -20.40 -29.15 -6.04
CA CYS A 276 -19.31 -28.20 -6.10
C CYS A 276 -19.48 -27.21 -7.25
N PHE A 277 -18.89 -26.03 -7.07
CA PHE A 277 -18.88 -24.96 -8.05
C PHE A 277 -17.56 -24.20 -8.00
N SER A 278 -17.19 -23.62 -9.13
CA SER A 278 -15.99 -22.81 -9.25
C SER A 278 -16.21 -21.72 -10.27
N MET A 279 -15.54 -20.60 -10.09
CA MET A 279 -15.48 -19.55 -11.09
C MET A 279 -14.03 -19.19 -11.37
N ALA A 280 -13.75 -18.89 -12.63
CA ALA A 280 -12.45 -18.38 -13.04
C ALA A 280 -12.65 -17.18 -13.95
N TYR A 281 -11.93 -16.10 -13.70
CA TYR A 281 -11.85 -15.00 -14.65
C TYR A 281 -10.61 -15.20 -15.53
N LYS A 282 -10.81 -15.35 -16.84
CA LYS A 282 -9.74 -15.57 -17.81
C LYS A 282 -10.10 -14.95 -19.15
N ASN A 283 -9.14 -14.28 -19.78
CA ASN A 283 -9.31 -13.67 -21.10
C ASN A 283 -10.55 -12.78 -21.20
N GLU A 284 -10.78 -11.95 -20.19
CA GLU A 284 -11.96 -11.06 -20.12
C GLU A 284 -13.31 -11.80 -20.09
N GLU A 285 -13.30 -13.08 -19.72
CA GLU A 285 -14.51 -13.88 -19.53
C GLU A 285 -14.58 -14.40 -18.09
N LEU A 286 -15.77 -14.39 -17.49
CA LEU A 286 -16.08 -15.22 -16.33
C LEU A 286 -16.44 -16.62 -16.83
N HIS A 287 -15.73 -17.64 -16.38
CA HIS A 287 -15.99 -19.05 -16.63
C HIS A 287 -16.60 -19.65 -15.38
N VAL A 288 -17.75 -20.32 -15.51
CA VAL A 288 -18.47 -20.94 -14.39
C VAL A 288 -18.43 -22.45 -14.56
N PHE A 289 -17.98 -23.15 -13.54
CA PHE A 289 -17.86 -24.59 -13.50
C PHE A 289 -18.73 -25.19 -12.40
N SER A 290 -19.24 -26.39 -12.63
CA SER A 290 -20.05 -27.12 -11.67
C SER A 290 -19.80 -28.63 -11.76
N GLY A 291 -20.06 -29.37 -10.68
CA GLY A 291 -19.99 -30.82 -10.66
C GLY A 291 -19.76 -31.41 -9.27
N SER A 292 -19.85 -32.74 -9.13
CA SER A 292 -19.65 -33.42 -7.82
C SER A 292 -18.32 -34.16 -7.69
N LYS A 293 -17.70 -34.55 -8.82
CA LYS A 293 -16.39 -35.24 -8.85
C LYS A 293 -15.40 -34.60 -9.82
N THR A 294 -15.91 -34.14 -10.95
CA THR A 294 -15.20 -33.37 -11.97
C THR A 294 -15.92 -32.05 -12.16
N PHE A 295 -15.17 -31.00 -12.48
CA PHE A 295 -15.73 -29.69 -12.76
C PHE A 295 -15.90 -29.52 -14.26
N ASP A 296 -17.14 -29.51 -14.72
CA ASP A 296 -17.46 -29.20 -16.10
C ASP A 296 -17.73 -27.71 -16.23
N LEU A 297 -17.20 -27.08 -17.29
CA LEU A 297 -17.56 -25.71 -17.64
C LEU A 297 -19.05 -25.73 -18.00
N ILE A 298 -19.89 -25.00 -17.29
CA ILE A 298 -21.34 -24.97 -17.54
C ILE A 298 -21.77 -23.70 -18.30
N GLY A 299 -20.96 -22.64 -18.25
CA GLY A 299 -21.22 -21.42 -18.99
C GLY A 299 -20.14 -20.37 -18.82
N LYS A 300 -20.32 -19.26 -19.54
CA LYS A 300 -19.40 -18.13 -19.52
C LYS A 300 -20.08 -16.78 -19.69
N ALA A 301 -19.42 -15.73 -19.23
CA ALA A 301 -19.84 -14.34 -19.46
C ALA A 301 -18.67 -13.52 -20.00
N ALA A 302 -18.79 -12.97 -21.21
CA ALA A 302 -17.87 -11.93 -21.66
C ALA A 302 -18.06 -10.68 -20.80
N LEU A 303 -16.99 -10.25 -20.15
CA LEU A 303 -17.02 -9.18 -19.18
C LEU A 303 -16.44 -7.92 -19.81
N THR A 304 -17.24 -6.86 -19.78
CA THR A 304 -16.78 -5.52 -20.12
C THR A 304 -16.55 -4.75 -18.84
N LYS A 305 -15.38 -4.13 -18.73
CA LYS A 305 -15.07 -3.22 -17.63
C LYS A 305 -16.08 -2.08 -17.67
N ASN A 306 -16.84 -1.88 -16.60
CA ASN A 306 -17.79 -0.79 -16.56
C ASN A 306 -17.04 0.54 -16.37
N ALA A 307 -16.85 1.28 -17.46
CA ALA A 307 -16.15 2.56 -17.42
C ALA A 307 -16.91 3.64 -16.62
N ASN A 308 -18.23 3.47 -16.39
CA ASN A 308 -19.15 4.55 -16.01
C ASN A 308 -19.81 4.43 -14.61
N THR A 309 -19.45 3.45 -13.77
CA THR A 309 -19.92 3.47 -12.36
C THR A 309 -19.14 4.47 -11.53
N ILE A 310 -19.53 5.75 -11.64
CA ILE A 310 -19.05 6.87 -10.82
C ILE A 310 -19.39 6.67 -9.33
N ILE A 311 -20.42 5.87 -9.02
CA ILE A 311 -20.92 5.66 -7.64
C ILE A 311 -20.18 4.52 -6.90
N ASP A 312 -19.48 3.61 -7.59
CA ASP A 312 -18.61 2.59 -6.94
C ASP A 312 -17.14 3.04 -6.81
N ARG A 313 -16.76 4.13 -7.48
CA ARG A 313 -15.37 4.62 -7.55
C ARG A 313 -14.93 5.44 -6.33
N VAL A 314 -15.82 5.71 -5.38
CA VAL A 314 -15.54 6.63 -4.25
C VAL A 314 -15.64 5.94 -2.88
N ALA A 315 -16.05 4.67 -2.80
CA ALA A 315 -16.35 4.09 -1.50
C ALA A 315 -15.46 2.94 -1.03
N ARG A 316 -14.70 2.22 -1.88
CA ARG A 316 -14.02 0.99 -1.39
C ARG A 316 -12.62 0.65 -1.87
N SER A 317 -11.83 1.64 -2.26
CA SER A 317 -10.49 1.37 -2.81
C SER A 317 -9.52 2.48 -2.47
N MET A 318 -9.04 2.52 -1.23
CA MET A 318 -7.83 3.27 -0.94
C MET A 318 -6.95 2.47 0.01
N THR A 319 -5.71 2.22 -0.40
CA THR A 319 -4.58 2.44 0.50
C THR A 319 -4.75 3.89 0.97
N ALA A 320 -5.40 4.08 2.11
CA ALA A 320 -5.73 5.41 2.57
C ALA A 320 -4.43 6.06 3.05
N ILE A 321 -3.87 6.93 2.21
CA ILE A 321 -3.00 7.98 2.70
C ILE A 321 -3.96 8.99 3.31
N ASP A 322 -4.14 8.90 4.62
CA ASP A 322 -4.95 9.85 5.37
C ASP A 322 -4.19 11.17 5.46
N PHE A 323 -4.77 12.22 4.87
CA PHE A 323 -4.23 13.57 4.96
C PHE A 323 -4.95 14.33 6.06
N TRP A 324 -4.24 14.68 7.12
CA TRP A 324 -4.69 15.73 8.00
C TRP A 324 -4.43 17.09 7.35
N MET A 325 -5.46 17.94 7.28
CA MET A 325 -5.41 19.23 6.59
C MET A 325 -5.86 20.37 7.51
N PRO A 326 -4.97 21.29 7.92
CA PRO A 326 -5.36 22.45 8.73
C PRO A 326 -6.12 23.50 7.92
N LYS A 327 -6.86 24.38 8.61
CA LYS A 327 -7.66 25.45 7.96
C LYS A 327 -6.80 26.47 7.21
N GLU A 328 -5.54 26.59 7.59
CA GLU A 328 -4.57 27.55 7.06
C GLU A 328 -3.86 27.05 5.78
N GLN A 329 -4.15 25.83 5.34
CA GLN A 329 -3.52 25.19 4.18
C GLN A 329 -3.93 25.86 2.86
N LYS A 330 -2.93 26.15 2.03
CA LYS A 330 -3.12 26.88 0.76
C LYS A 330 -3.04 26.00 -0.49
N VAL A 331 -2.64 24.73 -0.34
CA VAL A 331 -2.31 23.83 -1.46
C VAL A 331 -3.55 23.12 -2.02
N PHE A 332 -4.56 22.83 -1.19
CA PHE A 332 -5.83 22.26 -1.64
C PHE A 332 -6.96 23.28 -1.48
N THR A 333 -7.92 23.28 -2.40
CA THR A 333 -9.13 24.10 -2.26
C THR A 333 -10.14 23.37 -1.35
N THR A 334 -10.87 24.11 -0.49
CA THR A 334 -11.75 23.57 0.55
C THR A 334 -12.87 22.65 0.02
N SER A 335 -13.19 22.71 -1.28
CA SER A 335 -14.14 21.80 -1.91
C SER A 335 -13.69 20.32 -1.95
N TRP A 336 -12.42 20.03 -1.61
CA TRP A 336 -11.82 18.69 -1.70
C TRP A 336 -11.94 17.87 -0.41
N VAL A 337 -12.22 18.49 0.75
CA VAL A 337 -12.04 17.89 2.08
C VAL A 337 -13.28 17.11 2.59
N GLY A 338 -14.41 17.15 1.86
CA GLY A 338 -15.70 16.72 2.38
C GLY A 338 -16.00 15.22 2.45
N ARG A 339 -15.11 14.29 2.06
CA ARG A 339 -15.47 12.87 1.86
C ARG A 339 -14.36 11.86 2.12
N MET A 340 -13.80 11.78 3.32
CA MET A 340 -12.95 10.64 3.68
C MET A 340 -13.47 9.95 4.95
N GLY A 341 -14.15 8.83 4.74
CA GLY A 341 -14.57 7.89 5.77
C GLY A 341 -13.68 6.65 5.74
N VAL A 342 -13.29 6.17 6.91
CA VAL A 342 -12.45 5.00 7.12
C VAL A 342 -13.24 3.73 6.76
N ALA A 343 -12.70 2.88 5.88
CA ALA A 343 -13.08 1.48 5.84
C ALA A 343 -11.94 0.56 5.41
N ARG A 344 -12.06 -0.72 5.76
CA ARG A 344 -11.18 -1.78 5.26
C ARG A 344 -11.54 -2.06 3.81
N PHE A 345 -10.54 -1.99 2.94
CA PHE A 345 -10.73 -2.03 1.49
C PHE A 345 -9.80 -3.05 0.87
N VAL A 346 -10.37 -4.09 0.26
CA VAL A 346 -9.65 -4.91 -0.72
C VAL A 346 -10.04 -4.30 -2.07
N PRO A 347 -9.09 -3.78 -2.86
CA PRO A 347 -9.47 -3.03 -4.06
C PRO A 347 -10.13 -3.99 -5.04
N SER A 348 -11.22 -3.58 -5.67
CA SER A 348 -11.98 -4.43 -6.58
C SER A 348 -12.45 -3.68 -7.82
N GLN A 349 -12.68 -4.39 -8.90
CA GLN A 349 -13.20 -3.86 -10.16
C GLN A 349 -14.54 -4.51 -10.48
N ILE A 350 -15.51 -3.69 -10.88
CA ILE A 350 -16.82 -4.16 -11.31
C ILE A 350 -16.84 -4.30 -12.83
N PHE A 351 -17.10 -5.52 -13.26
CA PHE A 351 -17.32 -5.90 -14.63
C PHE A 351 -18.80 -6.18 -14.85
N LYS A 352 -19.27 -5.95 -16.07
CA LYS A 352 -20.63 -6.30 -16.50
C LYS A 352 -20.58 -7.20 -17.69
N GLY A 353 -21.48 -8.17 -17.73
CA GLY A 353 -21.57 -9.10 -18.84
C GLY A 353 -22.91 -9.80 -18.86
N THR A 354 -23.06 -10.68 -19.84
CA THR A 354 -24.20 -11.59 -19.92
C THR A 354 -23.67 -13.00 -19.83
N TYR A 355 -24.00 -13.68 -18.73
CA TYR A 355 -23.74 -15.10 -18.57
C TYR A 355 -24.59 -15.91 -19.52
N LYS A 356 -23.99 -16.90 -20.16
CA LYS A 356 -24.66 -17.88 -21.01
C LYS A 356 -24.19 -19.28 -20.67
N THR A 357 -25.13 -20.22 -20.52
CA THR A 357 -24.78 -21.65 -20.44
C THR A 357 -24.20 -22.12 -21.77
N ASN A 358 -23.42 -23.20 -21.77
CA ASN A 358 -22.78 -23.73 -22.98
C ASN A 358 -23.77 -24.11 -24.08
N ASN A 359 -24.96 -24.59 -23.69
CA ASN A 359 -26.05 -24.91 -24.62
C ASN A 359 -26.93 -23.69 -24.99
N GLY A 360 -26.63 -22.50 -24.43
CA GLY A 360 -27.39 -21.27 -24.64
C GLY A 360 -28.78 -21.23 -24.03
N SER A 361 -29.19 -22.24 -23.25
CA SER A 361 -30.54 -22.32 -22.67
C SER A 361 -30.81 -21.24 -21.62
N ILE A 362 -29.77 -20.74 -20.95
CA ILE A 362 -29.84 -19.66 -19.98
C ILE A 362 -28.97 -18.51 -20.47
N SER A 363 -29.52 -17.30 -20.41
CA SER A 363 -28.83 -16.05 -20.69
C SER A 363 -29.24 -15.00 -19.67
N ARG A 364 -28.31 -14.52 -18.83
CA ARG A 364 -28.61 -13.63 -17.70
C ARG A 364 -27.62 -12.49 -17.60
N PRO A 365 -28.08 -11.24 -17.41
CA PRO A 365 -27.17 -10.14 -17.11
C PRO A 365 -26.55 -10.37 -15.73
N LEU A 366 -25.25 -10.10 -15.61
CA LEU A 366 -24.54 -10.12 -14.35
C LEU A 366 -23.55 -8.97 -14.22
N SER A 367 -23.17 -8.70 -12.98
CA SER A 367 -21.99 -7.95 -12.62
C SER A 367 -21.09 -8.77 -11.72
N VAL A 368 -19.78 -8.70 -11.96
CA VAL A 368 -18.76 -9.35 -11.15
C VAL A 368 -17.89 -8.27 -10.54
N GLU A 369 -17.81 -8.25 -9.22
CA GLU A 369 -16.77 -7.54 -8.50
C GLU A 369 -15.59 -8.49 -8.32
N ILE A 370 -14.44 -8.13 -8.86
CA ILE A 370 -13.20 -8.91 -8.76
C ILE A 370 -12.21 -8.10 -7.94
N ASP A 371 -11.78 -8.63 -6.80
CA ASP A 371 -10.76 -7.98 -5.99
C ASP A 371 -9.35 -8.05 -6.64
N ASN A 372 -8.40 -7.28 -6.10
CA ASN A 372 -7.03 -7.19 -6.61
C ASN A 372 -6.25 -8.49 -6.45
N SER A 373 -6.72 -9.37 -5.56
CA SER A 373 -6.14 -10.68 -5.38
C SER A 373 -6.68 -11.68 -6.42
N GLY A 374 -7.81 -11.37 -7.06
CA GLY A 374 -8.53 -12.27 -7.94
C GLY A 374 -9.26 -13.40 -7.23
N TYR A 375 -9.23 -13.40 -5.90
CA TYR A 375 -9.75 -14.50 -5.09
C TYR A 375 -11.18 -14.23 -4.61
N ASP A 376 -11.55 -12.97 -4.40
CA ASP A 376 -12.89 -12.62 -3.94
C ASP A 376 -13.71 -12.09 -5.12
N LEU A 377 -14.60 -12.98 -5.60
CA LEU A 377 -15.57 -12.71 -6.64
C LEU A 377 -16.94 -12.52 -6.00
N GLN A 378 -17.46 -11.28 -5.97
CA GLN A 378 -18.88 -11.09 -5.71
C GLN A 378 -19.63 -11.03 -7.03
N VAL A 379 -20.57 -11.94 -7.20
CA VAL A 379 -21.44 -11.96 -8.39
C VAL A 379 -22.83 -11.47 -7.99
N ALA A 380 -23.32 -10.51 -8.74
CA ALA A 380 -24.71 -10.08 -8.71
C ALA A 380 -25.30 -10.23 -10.12
N GLY A 381 -26.61 -10.37 -10.22
CA GLY A 381 -27.27 -10.55 -11.51
C GLY A 381 -28.78 -10.53 -11.40
N ALA A 382 -29.46 -10.63 -12.54
CA ALA A 382 -30.92 -10.67 -12.57
C ALA A 382 -31.45 -11.95 -13.22
N MET A 383 -32.50 -12.52 -12.63
CA MET A 383 -33.23 -13.69 -13.12
C MET A 383 -34.70 -13.56 -12.72
N ASP A 384 -35.61 -13.79 -13.66
CA ASP A 384 -37.07 -13.74 -13.44
C ASP A 384 -37.53 -12.43 -12.78
N ASP A 385 -37.00 -11.29 -13.26
CA ASP A 385 -37.23 -9.94 -12.71
C ASP A 385 -36.79 -9.74 -11.24
N VAL A 386 -36.04 -10.68 -10.68
CA VAL A 386 -35.43 -10.59 -9.34
C VAL A 386 -33.93 -10.31 -9.46
N VAL A 387 -33.43 -9.37 -8.67
CA VAL A 387 -31.99 -9.07 -8.54
C VAL A 387 -31.41 -9.89 -7.40
N TYR A 388 -30.31 -10.59 -7.67
CA TYR A 388 -29.54 -11.38 -6.72
C TYR A 388 -28.21 -10.69 -6.48
N VAL A 389 -27.76 -10.59 -5.22
CA VAL A 389 -26.53 -9.90 -4.84
C VAL A 389 -25.69 -10.82 -3.99
N ASN A 390 -24.44 -11.05 -4.39
CA ASN A 390 -23.56 -12.02 -3.73
C ASN A 390 -24.15 -13.44 -3.80
N ILE A 391 -24.47 -13.86 -5.03
CA ILE A 391 -25.07 -15.16 -5.37
C ILE A 391 -24.27 -16.33 -4.77
N MET A 392 -22.96 -16.14 -4.54
CA MET A 392 -22.04 -17.08 -3.89
C MET A 392 -22.33 -17.33 -2.41
N SER A 393 -22.85 -16.33 -1.70
CA SER A 393 -23.06 -16.36 -0.24
C SER A 393 -24.44 -16.86 0.18
N GLY A 394 -25.32 -17.11 -0.80
CA GLY A 394 -26.70 -17.57 -0.61
C GLY A 394 -27.65 -16.50 -0.12
N PHE A 395 -27.54 -15.28 -0.67
CA PHE A 395 -28.43 -14.15 -0.39
C PHE A 395 -28.86 -13.43 -1.68
#